data_AF-Q9YFK6-F1
#
_entry.id   AF-Q9YFK6-F1
#
_cell.length_a   1.000
_cell.length_b   1.000
_cell.length_c   1.000
_cell.angle_alpha   90.00
_cell.angle_beta   90.00
_cell.angle_gamma   90.00
#
_symmetry.space_group_name_H-M   'P 1'
#
loop_
_entity.id
_entity.type
_entity.pdbx_description
1 polymer ?
#
loop_
_entity_poly.entity_id
_entity_poly.type
_entity_poly.pdbx_seq_one_letter_code
_entity_poly.pdbx_strand_id
1 'polypeptide(L)'
;MGECYFCLSKASHSCRLCGRPVCDTHGGGGVCVACREAICAVCGRELAVSYCSGCGRLGCVDCLVQYDPVRRFCRDCLARGASEFKPEALEPLKKVVRRVFGS
;
A
#
# COMPACT_ATOMS: atom_id res chain seq x y z
N MET A 1 16.42 -4.75 -26.43
CA MET A 1 16.34 -4.81 -24.95
C MET A 1 17.17 -3.65 -24.43
N GLY A 2 16.59 -2.75 -23.64
CA GLY A 2 17.19 -1.45 -23.29
C GLY A 2 18.12 -1.51 -22.07
N GLU A 3 18.25 -0.37 -21.40
CA GLU A 3 19.05 -0.20 -20.19
C GLU A 3 18.22 -0.45 -18.93
N CYS A 4 18.87 -0.89 -17.86
CA CYS A 4 18.27 -1.07 -16.55
C CYS A 4 17.85 0.29 -15.98
N TYR A 5 16.60 0.39 -15.55
CA TYR A 5 16.03 1.62 -14.99
C TYR A 5 16.79 2.15 -13.76
N PHE A 6 17.45 1.28 -13.00
CA PHE A 6 18.08 1.64 -11.72
C PHE A 6 19.58 1.97 -11.82
N CYS A 7 20.29 1.42 -12.79
CA CYS A 7 21.75 1.54 -12.86
C CYS A 7 22.32 1.68 -14.27
N LEU A 8 21.47 1.81 -15.29
CA LEU A 8 21.84 1.99 -16.70
C LEU A 8 22.67 0.85 -17.33
N SER A 9 22.94 -0.24 -16.60
CA SER A 9 23.56 -1.43 -17.19
C SER A 9 22.59 -2.15 -18.13
N LYS A 10 23.08 -3.14 -18.90
CA LYS A 10 22.24 -3.91 -19.82
C LYS A 10 21.07 -4.58 -19.06
N ALA A 11 19.84 -4.32 -19.50
CA ALA A 11 18.66 -5.00 -18.95
C ALA A 11 18.58 -6.45 -19.46
N SER A 12 18.20 -7.37 -18.57
CA SER A 12 18.00 -8.78 -18.87
C SER A 12 16.51 -9.15 -18.99
N HIS A 13 15.62 -8.40 -18.32
CA HIS A 13 14.18 -8.65 -18.36
C HIS A 13 13.37 -7.39 -18.01
N SER A 14 12.05 -7.46 -18.15
CA SER A 14 11.11 -6.42 -17.72
C SER A 14 10.36 -6.87 -16.47
N CYS A 15 10.15 -5.95 -15.52
CA CYS A 15 9.36 -6.21 -14.33
C CYS A 15 7.90 -6.51 -14.68
N ARG A 16 7.35 -7.63 -14.20
CA ARG A 16 5.97 -8.04 -14.48
C ARG A 16 4.90 -7.12 -13.88
N LEU A 17 5.25 -6.27 -12.91
CA LEU A 17 4.31 -5.39 -12.21
C LEU A 17 4.28 -3.96 -12.74
N CYS A 18 5.44 -3.39 -13.10
CA CYS A 18 5.52 -2.00 -13.56
C CYS A 18 6.10 -1.84 -14.97
N GLY A 19 6.50 -2.94 -15.63
CA GLY A 19 7.06 -2.92 -16.98
C GLY A 19 8.48 -2.38 -17.11
N ARG A 20 9.08 -1.82 -16.04
CA ARG A 20 10.44 -1.26 -16.09
C ARG A 20 11.48 -2.32 -16.52
N PRO A 21 12.41 -1.98 -17.44
CA PRO A 21 13.54 -2.84 -17.77
C PRO A 21 14.53 -2.89 -16.60
N VAL A 22 15.01 -4.09 -16.27
CA VAL A 22 15.92 -4.33 -15.13
C VAL A 22 17.00 -5.35 -15.49
N CYS A 23 18.19 -5.18 -14.89
CA CYS A 23 19.25 -6.18 -14.90
C CYS A 23 19.02 -7.24 -13.80
N ASP A 24 19.79 -8.32 -13.79
CA ASP A 24 19.61 -9.43 -12.84
C ASP A 24 19.87 -9.05 -11.38
N THR A 25 20.66 -8.01 -11.12
CA THR A 25 20.89 -7.49 -9.76
C THR A 25 19.67 -6.75 -9.22
N HIS A 26 19.00 -5.98 -10.07
CA HIS A 26 17.84 -5.17 -9.69
C HIS A 26 16.49 -5.86 -9.97
N GLY A 27 16.53 -6.98 -10.66
CA GLY A 27 15.41 -7.89 -10.87
C GLY A 27 15.56 -9.14 -10.02
N GLY A 28 14.46 -9.88 -9.85
CA GLY A 28 14.47 -11.12 -9.08
C GLY A 28 13.06 -11.69 -8.99
N GLY A 29 12.88 -12.96 -9.35
CA GLY A 29 11.54 -13.58 -9.43
C GLY A 29 10.59 -12.85 -10.39
N GLY A 30 11.12 -12.21 -11.45
CA GLY A 30 10.34 -11.43 -12.41
C GLY A 30 9.84 -10.06 -11.91
N VAL A 31 10.27 -9.62 -10.72
CA VAL A 31 9.85 -8.35 -10.10
C VAL A 31 11.09 -7.50 -9.79
N CYS A 32 11.04 -6.19 -10.03
CA CYS A 32 12.14 -5.29 -9.69
C CYS A 32 12.22 -4.98 -8.19
N VAL A 33 13.38 -4.51 -7.72
CA VAL A 33 13.61 -4.17 -6.30
C VAL A 33 12.51 -3.26 -5.73
N ALA A 34 12.15 -2.19 -6.44
CA ALA A 34 11.15 -1.23 -5.98
C ALA A 34 9.75 -1.84 -5.85
N CYS A 35 9.35 -2.67 -6.80
CA CYS A 35 8.05 -3.33 -6.75
C CYS A 35 7.98 -4.41 -5.66
N ARG A 36 9.10 -5.04 -5.29
CA ARG A 36 9.12 -5.99 -4.16
C ARG A 36 8.87 -5.28 -2.83
N GLU A 37 9.46 -4.10 -2.64
CA GLU A 37 9.24 -3.29 -1.43
C GLU A 37 7.83 -2.70 -1.36
N ALA A 38 7.21 -2.44 -2.52
CA ALA A 38 5.87 -1.85 -2.62
C ALA A 38 4.74 -2.86 -2.85
N ILE A 39 5.02 -4.17 -2.80
CA ILE A 39 4.00 -5.20 -3.05
C ILE A 39 3.02 -5.31 -1.88
N CYS A 40 1.79 -5.71 -2.17
CA CYS A 40 0.81 -6.00 -1.14
C CYS A 40 1.33 -7.12 -0.22
N ALA A 41 1.52 -6.81 1.06
CA ALA A 41 1.97 -7.75 2.07
C ALA A 41 0.89 -8.77 2.51
N VAL A 42 -0.31 -8.68 1.93
CA VAL A 42 -1.42 -9.62 2.18
C VAL A 42 -1.46 -10.70 1.10
N CYS A 43 -1.43 -10.32 -0.19
CA CYS A 43 -1.55 -11.28 -1.29
C CYS A 43 -0.26 -11.52 -2.07
N GLY A 44 0.72 -10.61 -2.03
CA GLY A 44 1.97 -10.72 -2.80
C GLY A 44 1.79 -10.70 -4.33
N ARG A 45 0.61 -10.31 -4.84
CA ARG A 45 0.28 -10.35 -6.27
C ARG A 45 0.34 -8.98 -6.94
N GLU A 46 -0.13 -7.94 -6.25
CA GLU A 46 -0.31 -6.59 -6.79
C GLU A 46 0.45 -5.55 -5.95
N LEU A 47 0.69 -4.38 -6.53
CA LEU A 47 1.27 -3.24 -5.80
C LEU A 47 0.28 -2.70 -4.77
N ALA A 48 0.82 -2.24 -3.65
CA ALA A 48 0.02 -1.63 -2.60
C ALA A 48 -0.41 -0.21 -3.00
N VAL A 49 -1.65 0.14 -2.65
CA VAL A 49 -2.21 1.49 -2.83
C VAL A 49 -2.21 2.29 -1.53
N SER A 50 -2.11 1.61 -0.40
CA SER A 50 -2.17 2.20 0.94
C SER A 50 -1.66 1.19 1.97
N TYR A 51 -1.84 1.50 3.25
CA TYR A 51 -1.51 0.65 4.37
C TYR A 51 -2.74 0.37 5.24
N CYS A 52 -2.70 -0.74 5.98
CA CYS A 52 -3.71 -1.05 6.98
C CYS A 52 -3.52 -0.17 8.22
N SER A 53 -4.54 0.60 8.61
CA SER A 53 -4.53 1.43 9.83
C SER A 53 -4.41 0.61 11.13
N GLY A 54 -4.69 -0.69 11.09
CA GLY A 54 -4.57 -1.58 12.26
C GLY A 54 -3.18 -2.22 12.44
N CYS A 55 -2.50 -2.61 11.35
CA CYS A 55 -1.21 -3.32 11.45
C CYS A 55 -0.06 -2.70 10.63
N GLY A 56 -0.28 -1.61 9.90
CA GLY A 56 0.72 -0.92 9.10
C GLY A 56 1.13 -1.63 7.80
N ARG A 57 0.72 -2.89 7.57
CA ARG A 57 1.04 -3.63 6.35
C ARG A 57 0.53 -2.92 5.10
N LEU A 58 1.36 -2.90 4.07
CA LEU A 58 1.02 -2.45 2.72
C LEU A 58 -0.06 -3.35 2.09
N GLY A 59 -1.08 -2.75 1.49
CA GLY A 59 -2.21 -3.47 0.90
C GLY A 59 -2.67 -2.92 -0.45
N CYS A 60 -3.05 -3.83 -1.36
CA CYS A 60 -3.69 -3.46 -2.62
C CYS A 60 -5.18 -3.12 -2.42
N VAL A 61 -5.83 -2.67 -3.50
CA VAL A 61 -7.26 -2.30 -3.52
C VAL A 61 -8.14 -3.45 -3.04
N ASP A 62 -7.84 -4.68 -3.43
CA ASP A 62 -8.66 -5.83 -3.05
C ASP A 62 -8.48 -6.26 -1.60
N CYS A 63 -7.25 -6.14 -1.08
CA CYS A 63 -6.90 -6.63 0.26
C CYS A 63 -7.22 -5.63 1.37
N LEU A 64 -7.45 -4.37 1.02
CA LEU A 64 -7.82 -3.31 1.95
C LEU A 64 -9.30 -2.98 1.81
N VAL A 65 -10.01 -2.97 2.93
CA VAL A 65 -11.38 -2.49 3.02
C VAL A 65 -11.35 -1.04 3.50
N GLN A 66 -12.00 -0.15 2.75
CA GLN A 66 -12.22 1.23 3.19
C GLN A 66 -13.23 1.22 4.35
N TYR A 67 -12.79 1.64 5.53
CA TYR A 67 -13.64 1.65 6.72
C TYR A 67 -14.32 3.01 6.94
N ASP A 68 -13.58 4.09 6.70
CA ASP A 68 -14.08 5.48 6.69
C ASP A 68 -13.25 6.30 5.68
N PRO A 69 -13.51 7.60 5.43
CA PRO A 69 -12.82 8.36 4.39
C PRO A 69 -11.28 8.38 4.48
N VAL A 70 -10.70 8.15 5.67
CA VAL A 70 -9.26 8.25 5.89
C VAL A 70 -8.63 6.87 6.13
N ARG A 71 -9.36 5.94 6.76
CA ARG A 71 -8.78 4.67 7.22
C ARG A 71 -9.20 3.46 6.39
N ARG A 72 -8.22 2.58 6.20
CA ARG A 72 -8.36 1.29 5.52
C ARG A 72 -7.85 0.19 6.41
N PHE A 73 -8.51 -0.96 6.41
CA PHE A 73 -8.09 -2.11 7.19
C PHE A 73 -7.93 -3.32 6.29
N CYS A 74 -6.89 -4.13 6.52
CA CYS A 74 -6.76 -5.41 5.85
C CYS A 74 -7.77 -6.41 6.41
N ARG A 75 -8.13 -7.39 5.58
CA ARG A 75 -9.11 -8.43 5.94
C ARG A 75 -8.74 -9.17 7.23
N ASP A 76 -7.45 -9.42 7.45
CA ASP A 76 -6.95 -10.07 8.67
C ASP A 76 -7.21 -9.25 9.94
N CYS A 77 -7.07 -7.92 9.86
CA CYS A 77 -7.33 -7.03 10.99
C CYS A 77 -8.83 -6.96 11.29
N LEU A 78 -9.67 -6.91 10.26
CA LEU A 78 -11.12 -6.94 10.42
C LEU A 78 -11.58 -8.25 11.07
N ALA A 79 -11.05 -9.38 10.63
CA ALA A 79 -11.37 -10.69 11.21
C ALA A 79 -10.99 -10.81 12.71
N ARG A 80 -10.07 -9.97 13.19
CA ARG A 80 -9.61 -9.92 14.58
C ARG A 80 -10.30 -8.83 15.43
N GLY A 81 -11.29 -8.12 14.87
CA GLY A 81 -11.97 -7.02 15.57
C GLY A 81 -11.16 -5.72 15.66
N ALA A 82 -10.07 -5.56 14.91
CA ALA A 82 -9.27 -4.32 14.95
C ALA A 82 -10.01 -3.08 14.38
N SER A 83 -11.19 -3.27 13.80
CA SER A 83 -12.10 -2.20 13.35
C SER A 83 -13.06 -1.71 14.43
N GLU A 84 -12.98 -2.20 15.67
CA GLU A 84 -13.78 -1.68 16.79
C GLU A 84 -13.38 -0.23 17.10
N PHE A 85 -13.88 0.65 16.25
CA PHE A 85 -13.67 2.07 16.33
C PHE A 85 -14.61 2.62 17.37
N LYS A 86 -14.06 3.07 18.49
CA LYS A 86 -14.77 3.90 19.45
C LYS A 86 -14.82 5.34 18.90
N PRO A 87 -15.98 5.81 18.38
CA PRO A 87 -16.08 7.13 17.74
C PRO A 87 -15.82 8.30 18.70
N GLU A 88 -15.85 8.04 20.01
CA GLU A 88 -15.54 8.99 21.09
C GLU A 88 -14.13 9.60 20.99
N ALA A 89 -13.16 8.95 20.32
CA ALA A 89 -11.83 9.52 20.09
C ALA A 89 -11.83 10.68 19.06
N LEU A 90 -12.87 10.80 18.23
CA LEU A 90 -13.02 11.88 17.24
C LEU A 90 -13.84 13.07 17.76
N GLU A 91 -14.46 12.97 18.94
CA GLU A 91 -15.22 14.07 19.54
C GLU A 91 -14.43 15.39 19.64
N PRO A 92 -13.16 15.40 20.12
CA PRO A 92 -12.37 16.62 20.11
C PRO A 92 -12.14 17.17 18.70
N LEU A 93 -11.94 16.31 17.70
CA LEU A 93 -11.78 16.71 16.30
C LEU A 93 -13.09 17.28 15.72
N LYS A 94 -14.25 16.68 16.00
CA LYS A 94 -15.56 17.22 15.59
C LYS A 94 -15.78 18.62 16.14
N LYS A 95 -15.37 18.88 17.39
CA LYS A 95 -15.45 20.21 18.02
C LYS A 95 -14.56 21.22 17.32
N VAL A 96 -13.34 20.82 16.94
CA VAL A 96 -12.41 21.67 16.18
C VAL A 96 -12.93 21.94 14.77
N VAL A 97 -13.39 20.92 14.05
CA VAL A 97 -13.94 21.07 12.70
C VAL A 97 -15.16 21.97 12.69
N ARG A 98 -16.11 21.80 13.63
CA ARG A 98 -17.25 22.74 13.78
C ARG A 98 -16.82 24.16 14.09
N ARG A 99 -15.77 24.35 14.89
CA ARG A 99 -15.26 25.68 15.23
C ARG A 99 -14.59 26.38 14.04
N VAL A 100 -13.88 25.63 13.20
CA VAL A 100 -13.08 26.17 12.10
C VAL A 100 -13.90 26.31 10.81
N PHE A 101 -14.83 25.38 10.56
CA PHE A 101 -15.55 25.27 9.29
C PHE A 101 -17.07 25.37 9.43
N GLY A 102 -17.60 25.56 10.65
CA GLY A 102 -19.03 25.78 10.88
C GLY A 102 -19.36 27.27 10.78
N SER A 103 -19.61 27.75 9.57
CA SER A 103 -20.40 28.96 9.30
C SER A 103 -21.77 28.54 8.77
#